data_AF-A0A971JCG4-F1
#
_entry.id   AF-A0A971JCG4-F1
#
_cell.length_a   1.000
_cell.length_b   1.000
_cell.length_c   1.000
_cell.angle_alpha   90.00
_cell.angle_beta   90.00
_cell.angle_gamma   90.00
#
_symmetry.space_group_name_H-M   'P 1'
#
loop_
_entity.id
_entity.type
_entity.pdbx_description
1 polymer ?
#
loop_
_entity_poly.entity_id
_entity_poly.type
_entity_poly.pdbx_seq_one_letter_code
_entity_poly.pdbx_strand_id
1 'polypeptide(L)'
;MRKTCITILLVIAIMLLMTACQKPEQTVTSEPTDSVQPTQTEQNNPTPSDQPTQSISPEPTQTTDPEEMARLEREQLELQRKEQDKEFYVPLKPLGETGEKPDGDNIRAMYLVDSVLTKNYGITGQPDWRLVRCEDANIQLYKTYVEALTANETSKINELKYLENSLTTLEKIIGTILGTEMNAVVLNIKSGDGAITIPMQAECITQIQSEPPRFNDIKFLLDTFKNYGIYTIGRVTSFQDDTLAKFNEYQHAIKNPDGSIWLDDNRSAWVDAYDEWVQNYNIAAAKEAALAGFDEINFDYVRFPEGRKWGTYYQQYMQIHGDIRSDEIIHGFLKDAYEALKPYNVNVSADIFGLVARQWDSDDCLRIGQN
;
A
#
# COMPACT_ATOMS: atom_id res chain seq x y z
N MET A 1 37.60 -36.80 36.36
CA MET A 1 37.18 -37.00 34.95
C MET A 1 36.34 -35.78 34.57
N ARG A 2 36.89 -34.81 33.81
CA ARG A 2 36.79 -34.67 32.33
C ARG A 2 35.31 -34.51 31.91
N LYS A 3 34.84 -33.46 31.23
CA LYS A 3 35.47 -32.44 30.38
C LYS A 3 34.60 -31.16 30.31
N THR A 4 35.31 -30.04 30.26
CA THR A 4 34.93 -28.71 29.74
C THR A 4 34.50 -28.80 28.26
N CYS A 5 33.43 -28.10 27.87
CA CYS A 5 33.14 -27.79 26.46
C CYS A 5 33.34 -26.30 26.21
N ILE A 6 33.98 -26.04 25.08
CA ILE A 6 34.69 -24.83 24.70
C ILE A 6 33.77 -23.92 23.90
N THR A 7 33.74 -22.65 24.29
CA THR A 7 33.18 -21.50 23.58
C THR A 7 34.01 -21.23 22.32
N ILE A 8 33.37 -21.15 21.15
CA ILE A 8 34.00 -20.64 19.92
C ILE A 8 33.20 -19.41 19.47
N LEU A 9 33.79 -18.23 19.72
CA LEU A 9 33.45 -16.96 19.08
C LEU A 9 34.05 -16.96 17.67
N LEU A 10 33.22 -16.65 16.67
CA LEU A 10 33.65 -16.38 15.30
C LEU A 10 33.32 -14.91 15.00
N VAL A 11 34.37 -14.10 14.99
CA VAL A 11 34.43 -12.69 14.55
C VAL A 11 35.17 -12.68 13.21
N ILE A 12 34.85 -11.72 12.33
CA ILE A 12 35.43 -11.33 11.00
C ILE A 12 34.32 -11.41 9.93
N ALA A 13 33.97 -10.38 9.14
CA ALA A 13 34.74 -9.26 8.59
C ALA A 13 33.89 -8.00 8.39
N ILE A 14 34.49 -6.83 8.64
CA ILE A 14 34.03 -5.52 8.13
C ILE A 14 35.02 -5.11 7.03
N MET A 15 34.56 -4.98 5.79
CA MET A 15 35.26 -4.27 4.72
C MET A 15 34.41 -3.07 4.29
N LEU A 16 34.78 -1.89 4.77
CA LEU A 16 34.31 -0.60 4.29
C LEU A 16 35.36 -0.04 3.32
N LEU A 17 35.03 -0.04 2.03
CA LEU A 17 35.73 0.74 1.00
C LEU A 17 35.02 2.08 0.87
N MET A 18 35.63 3.15 1.39
CA MET A 18 35.27 4.52 1.04
C MET A 18 36.29 5.05 0.03
N THR A 19 35.86 5.23 -1.21
CA THR A 19 36.54 6.08 -2.19
C THR A 19 35.78 7.39 -2.30
N ALA A 20 36.33 8.43 -1.66
CA ALA A 20 35.94 9.82 -1.88
C ALA A 20 36.44 10.27 -3.26
N CYS A 21 35.56 10.77 -4.12
CA CYS A 21 35.95 11.48 -5.33
C CYS A 21 35.84 12.99 -5.10
N GLN A 22 36.92 13.67 -5.46
CA GLN A 22 37.19 15.08 -5.25
C GLN A 22 36.39 15.95 -6.23
N LYS A 23 35.92 17.09 -5.70
CA LYS A 23 35.47 18.26 -6.47
C LYS A 23 36.71 19.02 -6.98
N PRO A 24 36.70 19.59 -8.19
CA PRO A 24 37.54 20.73 -8.50
C PRO A 24 36.70 22.02 -8.59
N GLU A 25 37.11 23.00 -7.78
CA GLU A 25 36.90 24.42 -8.04
C GLU A 25 37.72 24.85 -9.25
N GLN A 26 37.16 25.73 -10.08
CA GLN A 26 37.94 26.70 -10.84
C GLN A 26 37.36 28.08 -10.63
N THR A 27 38.27 28.98 -10.28
CA THR A 27 38.07 30.40 -9.99
C THR A 27 38.76 31.20 -11.10
N VAL A 28 38.30 32.44 -11.28
CA VAL A 28 39.04 33.64 -11.74
C VAL A 28 38.78 34.15 -13.18
N THR A 29 37.93 35.20 -13.23
CA THR A 29 37.99 36.49 -13.99
C THR A 29 37.89 36.46 -15.52
N SER A 30 37.35 37.47 -16.22
CA SER A 30 37.35 38.92 -15.99
C SER A 30 36.24 39.64 -16.77
N GLU A 31 35.63 40.63 -16.14
CA GLU A 31 34.91 41.78 -16.74
C GLU A 31 35.91 42.74 -17.43
N PRO A 32 35.51 43.65 -18.36
CA PRO A 32 34.75 44.84 -17.97
C PRO A 32 33.66 45.35 -18.96
N THR A 33 32.62 45.91 -18.34
CA THR A 33 31.95 47.21 -18.57
C THR A 33 31.96 47.85 -19.96
N ASP A 34 30.78 48.22 -20.46
CA ASP A 34 30.47 49.64 -20.65
C ASP A 34 28.96 49.90 -20.80
N SER A 35 28.50 50.87 -20.02
CA SER A 35 27.16 51.39 -19.89
C SER A 35 27.09 52.76 -20.53
N VAL A 36 26.12 53.02 -21.41
CA VAL A 36 25.67 54.40 -21.69
C VAL A 36 24.19 54.42 -22.07
N GLN A 37 23.41 55.11 -21.24
CA GLN A 37 22.15 55.77 -21.57
C GLN A 37 22.35 57.26 -21.22
N PRO A 38 21.84 58.21 -22.02
CA PRO A 38 20.87 59.19 -21.47
C PRO A 38 19.84 59.67 -22.53
N THR A 39 18.54 59.80 -22.25
CA THR A 39 17.78 60.86 -21.54
C THR A 39 16.96 61.75 -22.51
N GLN A 40 15.63 61.61 -22.39
CA GLN A 40 14.51 62.56 -22.47
C GLN A 40 14.54 63.80 -23.40
N THR A 41 13.39 64.03 -24.05
CA THR A 41 12.79 65.39 -24.13
C THR A 41 11.25 65.30 -24.23
N GLU A 42 10.59 66.20 -23.48
CA GLU A 42 9.15 66.48 -23.37
C GLU A 42 8.55 67.06 -24.69
N GLN A 43 7.26 67.33 -24.95
CA GLN A 43 6.06 67.61 -24.16
C GLN A 43 4.86 67.75 -25.14
N ASN A 44 3.62 67.75 -24.61
CA ASN A 44 2.36 68.36 -25.12
C ASN A 44 1.24 67.43 -25.63
N ASN A 45 0.19 67.31 -24.79
CA ASN A 45 -1.18 66.96 -25.15
C ASN A 45 -1.95 68.22 -25.62
N PRO A 46 -3.01 68.04 -26.43
CA PRO A 46 -4.35 68.21 -25.84
C PRO A 46 -5.42 67.20 -26.30
N THR A 47 -6.30 66.90 -25.36
CA THR A 47 -7.68 66.36 -25.38
C THR A 47 -8.33 65.97 -26.72
N PRO A 48 -8.90 64.75 -26.86
CA PRO A 48 -9.77 64.38 -27.99
C PRO A 48 -11.24 64.73 -27.75
N SER A 49 -11.86 65.25 -28.81
CA SER A 49 -13.29 65.50 -29.00
C SER A 49 -14.03 64.21 -29.36
N ASP A 50 -15.27 64.12 -28.87
CA ASP A 50 -16.29 63.08 -29.03
C ASP A 50 -16.50 62.54 -30.45
N GLN A 51 -16.75 61.22 -30.57
CA GLN A 51 -17.90 60.59 -31.25
C GLN A 51 -17.79 59.04 -31.18
N PRO A 52 -18.91 58.28 -31.23
CA PRO A 52 -19.22 57.23 -30.26
C PRO A 52 -18.69 55.83 -30.61
N THR A 53 -18.11 55.18 -29.60
CA THR A 53 -17.75 53.76 -29.58
C THR A 53 -19.02 52.91 -29.58
N GLN A 54 -19.18 52.06 -30.59
CA GLN A 54 -20.13 50.94 -30.53
C GLN A 54 -19.70 50.01 -29.39
N SER A 55 -20.55 49.94 -28.37
CA SER A 55 -20.52 48.88 -27.36
C SER A 55 -20.77 47.54 -28.04
N ILE A 56 -19.71 46.76 -28.22
CA ILE A 56 -19.81 45.31 -28.34
C ILE A 56 -19.32 44.78 -26.99
N SER A 57 -20.24 44.66 -26.04
CA SER A 57 -20.06 43.70 -24.95
C SER A 57 -19.94 42.31 -25.57
N PRO A 58 -18.87 41.55 -25.32
CA PRO A 58 -18.98 40.11 -25.48
C PRO A 58 -19.88 39.61 -24.35
N GLU A 59 -21.07 39.12 -24.70
CA GLU A 59 -21.80 38.21 -23.83
C GLU A 59 -20.87 37.05 -23.46
N PRO A 60 -20.79 36.64 -22.18
CA PRO A 60 -20.11 35.39 -21.85
C PRO A 60 -21.03 34.26 -22.28
N THR A 61 -20.79 33.72 -23.48
CA THR A 61 -21.33 32.44 -23.89
C THR A 61 -20.67 31.34 -23.06
N GLN A 62 -21.08 31.17 -21.81
CA GLN A 62 -20.80 29.95 -21.05
C GLN A 62 -21.87 28.91 -21.38
N THR A 63 -21.72 28.28 -22.54
CA THR A 63 -22.13 26.88 -22.69
C THR A 63 -20.87 26.06 -22.51
N THR A 64 -20.45 25.88 -21.26
CA THR A 64 -19.39 24.92 -20.94
C THR A 64 -19.93 23.51 -21.16
N ASP A 65 -19.16 22.71 -21.90
CA ASP A 65 -19.41 21.29 -22.12
C ASP A 65 -19.59 20.57 -20.77
N PRO A 66 -20.64 19.73 -20.57
CA PRO A 66 -20.82 18.96 -19.35
C PRO A 66 -19.56 18.18 -18.90
N GLU A 67 -18.74 17.68 -19.83
CA GLU A 67 -17.49 16.99 -19.50
C GLU A 67 -16.43 17.95 -18.93
N GLU A 68 -16.36 19.16 -19.46
CA GLU A 68 -15.45 20.20 -18.99
C GLU A 68 -15.84 20.69 -17.57
N MET A 69 -17.14 20.83 -17.31
CA MET A 69 -17.64 21.14 -15.97
C MET A 69 -17.27 20.06 -14.96
N ALA A 70 -17.49 18.79 -15.28
CA ALA A 70 -17.14 17.67 -14.40
C ALA A 70 -15.63 17.62 -14.09
N ARG A 71 -14.79 17.94 -15.08
CA ARG A 71 -13.33 18.03 -14.88
C ARG A 71 -12.94 19.17 -13.94
N LEU A 72 -13.52 20.36 -14.11
CA LEU A 72 -13.25 21.51 -13.25
C LEU A 72 -13.73 21.28 -11.81
N GLU A 73 -14.91 20.68 -11.64
CA GLU A 73 -15.44 20.28 -10.32
C GLU A 73 -14.52 19.25 -9.66
N ARG A 74 -14.04 18.25 -10.42
CA ARG A 74 -13.06 17.27 -9.94
C ARG A 74 -11.76 17.94 -9.48
N GLU A 75 -11.22 18.86 -10.27
CA GLU A 75 -9.98 19.57 -9.94
C GLU A 75 -10.11 20.40 -8.65
N GLN A 76 -11.22 21.12 -8.48
CA GLN A 76 -11.50 21.86 -7.25
C GLN A 76 -11.65 20.93 -6.03
N LEU A 77 -12.31 19.79 -6.19
CA LEU A 77 -12.45 18.79 -5.14
C LEU A 77 -11.09 18.22 -4.72
N GLU A 78 -10.20 17.89 -5.67
CA GLU A 78 -8.86 17.40 -5.35
C GLU A 78 -8.00 18.46 -4.64
N LEU A 79 -8.12 19.74 -5.01
CA LEU A 79 -7.46 20.83 -4.30
C LEU A 79 -7.92 20.93 -2.83
N GLN A 80 -9.23 20.87 -2.59
CA GLN A 80 -9.79 20.89 -1.23
C GLN A 80 -9.32 19.68 -0.42
N ARG A 81 -9.38 18.48 -1.01
CA ARG A 81 -8.92 17.24 -0.37
C ARG A 81 -7.44 17.29 -0.05
N LYS A 82 -6.61 17.85 -0.94
CA LYS A 82 -5.17 17.96 -0.71
C LYS A 82 -4.85 18.91 0.45
N GLU A 83 -5.60 20.00 0.59
CA GLU A 83 -5.47 20.91 1.73
C GLU A 83 -5.94 20.27 3.05
N GLN A 84 -7.03 19.50 2.99
CA GLN A 84 -7.61 18.82 4.15
C GLN A 84 -6.77 17.63 4.63
N ASP A 85 -6.45 16.70 3.73
CA ASP A 85 -5.83 15.41 4.04
C ASP A 85 -4.30 15.51 4.15
N LYS A 86 -3.69 16.57 3.60
CA LYS A 86 -2.25 16.86 3.70
C LYS A 86 -1.39 15.63 3.34
N GLU A 87 -0.61 15.11 4.28
CA GLU A 87 0.30 13.98 4.07
C GLU A 87 -0.42 12.65 3.78
N PHE A 88 -1.72 12.56 4.11
CA PHE A 88 -2.58 11.39 3.87
C PHE A 88 -3.35 11.47 2.55
N TYR A 89 -3.15 12.55 1.77
CA TYR A 89 -3.86 12.76 0.52
C TYR A 89 -3.54 11.66 -0.49
N VAL A 90 -4.60 11.05 -1.01
CA VAL A 90 -4.56 10.13 -2.16
C VAL A 90 -5.60 10.63 -3.17
N PRO A 91 -5.23 10.77 -4.46
CA PRO A 91 -6.16 11.23 -5.48
C PRO A 91 -7.27 10.20 -5.70
N LEU A 92 -8.39 10.65 -6.26
CA LEU A 92 -9.47 9.76 -6.66
C LEU A 92 -9.19 9.12 -8.02
N LYS A 93 -9.92 8.04 -8.33
CA LYS A 93 -9.87 7.41 -9.65
C LYS A 93 -10.19 8.43 -10.77
N PRO A 94 -9.51 8.36 -11.92
CA PRO A 94 -9.82 9.21 -13.07
C PRO A 94 -11.32 9.16 -13.45
N LEU A 95 -11.84 10.27 -13.95
CA LEU A 95 -13.22 10.33 -14.45
C LEU A 95 -13.42 9.28 -15.57
N GLY A 96 -14.47 8.48 -15.46
CA GLY A 96 -14.76 7.37 -16.39
C GLY A 96 -14.17 6.02 -15.98
N GLU A 97 -13.24 5.97 -15.01
CA GLU A 97 -12.63 4.72 -14.53
C GLU A 97 -13.27 4.17 -13.23
N THR A 98 -14.38 4.75 -12.78
CA THR A 98 -15.04 4.33 -11.54
C THR A 98 -15.71 2.95 -11.61
N GLY A 99 -15.91 2.40 -12.82
CA GLY A 99 -16.39 1.04 -13.08
C GLY A 99 -17.70 0.66 -12.36
N GLU A 100 -18.18 -0.55 -12.59
CA GLU A 100 -19.11 -1.17 -11.63
C GLU A 100 -18.30 -1.77 -10.49
N LYS A 101 -18.89 -1.78 -9.29
CA LYS A 101 -18.26 -2.41 -8.13
C LYS A 101 -18.16 -3.92 -8.39
N PRO A 102 -16.97 -4.54 -8.25
CA PRO A 102 -16.81 -5.97 -8.46
C PRO A 102 -17.78 -6.80 -7.61
N ASP A 103 -18.28 -7.91 -8.15
CA ASP A 103 -19.05 -8.87 -7.36
C ASP A 103 -18.12 -9.57 -6.36
N GLY A 104 -18.36 -9.33 -5.07
CA GLY A 104 -17.57 -9.87 -3.96
C GLY A 104 -18.12 -11.17 -3.38
N ASP A 105 -19.16 -11.75 -3.98
CA ASP A 105 -19.77 -12.98 -3.48
C ASP A 105 -19.04 -14.25 -3.99
N ASN A 106 -19.03 -15.30 -3.16
CA ASN A 106 -18.48 -16.63 -3.49
C ASN A 106 -17.00 -16.62 -3.94
N ILE A 107 -16.21 -15.76 -3.30
CA ILE A 107 -14.77 -15.64 -3.53
C ILE A 107 -14.02 -16.77 -2.80
N ARG A 108 -13.14 -17.47 -3.53
CA ARG A 108 -12.27 -18.54 -3.05
C ARG A 108 -10.83 -18.18 -3.38
N ALA A 109 -10.22 -17.45 -2.46
CA ALA A 109 -8.93 -16.83 -2.69
C ALA A 109 -7.76 -17.70 -2.25
N MET A 110 -6.68 -17.64 -3.05
CA MET A 110 -5.37 -18.13 -2.65
C MET A 110 -4.57 -16.98 -2.04
N TYR A 111 -4.06 -17.15 -0.82
CA TYR A 111 -3.17 -16.16 -0.22
C TYR A 111 -1.75 -16.30 -0.78
N LEU A 112 -1.24 -15.21 -1.36
CA LEU A 112 0.07 -15.18 -1.99
C LEU A 112 1.03 -14.35 -1.14
N VAL A 113 2.00 -15.03 -0.53
CA VAL A 113 3.09 -14.35 0.17
C VAL A 113 3.98 -13.66 -0.85
N ASP A 114 4.35 -12.41 -0.62
CA ASP A 114 5.23 -11.63 -1.49
C ASP A 114 6.56 -12.33 -1.85
N SER A 115 7.16 -13.05 -0.90
CA SER A 115 8.37 -13.85 -1.12
C SER A 115 8.17 -14.97 -2.14
N VAL A 116 6.94 -15.44 -2.38
CA VAL A 116 6.64 -16.48 -3.36
C VAL A 116 6.65 -15.90 -4.77
N LEU A 117 6.01 -14.75 -4.96
CA LEU A 117 5.96 -14.08 -6.26
C LEU A 117 7.31 -13.49 -6.69
N THR A 118 8.16 -13.11 -5.73
CA THR A 118 9.49 -12.53 -5.98
C THR A 118 10.60 -13.56 -6.22
N LYS A 119 10.34 -14.86 -6.03
CA LYS A 119 11.32 -15.97 -6.15
C LYS A 119 11.51 -16.53 -7.56
N ASN A 120 11.04 -15.86 -8.61
CA ASN A 120 11.31 -16.26 -9.99
C ASN A 120 12.78 -15.99 -10.36
N TYR A 121 13.71 -16.85 -9.94
CA TYR A 121 15.13 -16.75 -10.28
C TYR A 121 15.40 -17.30 -11.69
N GLY A 122 16.14 -16.55 -12.50
CA GLY A 122 16.76 -17.06 -13.72
C GLY A 122 17.98 -17.96 -13.41
N ILE A 123 18.44 -18.70 -14.44
CA ILE A 123 19.51 -19.73 -14.39
C ILE A 123 20.86 -19.18 -13.89
N THR A 124 21.07 -17.87 -13.88
CA THR A 124 22.37 -17.23 -13.60
C THR A 124 22.55 -16.75 -12.15
N GLY A 125 21.58 -17.00 -11.25
CA GLY A 125 21.69 -16.55 -9.86
C GLY A 125 21.67 -15.03 -9.67
N GLN A 126 21.30 -14.28 -10.72
CA GLN A 126 20.95 -12.86 -10.68
C GLN A 126 19.42 -12.76 -10.79
N PRO A 127 18.72 -12.01 -9.93
CA PRO A 127 17.34 -11.62 -10.16
C PRO A 127 17.30 -10.60 -11.30
N ASP A 128 16.50 -10.82 -12.35
CA ASP A 128 16.42 -9.90 -13.50
C ASP A 128 15.12 -10.18 -14.28
N TRP A 129 14.18 -9.28 -14.58
CA TRP A 129 13.84 -7.87 -14.26
C TRP A 129 12.38 -7.72 -14.76
N ARG A 130 11.43 -7.11 -14.04
CA ARG A 130 10.06 -6.81 -14.55
C ARG A 130 9.30 -8.04 -15.14
N LEU A 131 8.58 -8.80 -14.32
CA LEU A 131 7.26 -9.45 -14.57
C LEU A 131 6.82 -10.13 -15.91
N VAL A 132 7.56 -10.16 -17.03
CA VAL A 132 6.94 -10.32 -18.37
C VAL A 132 7.18 -11.68 -19.04
N ARG A 133 6.93 -12.80 -18.35
CA ARG A 133 6.55 -14.04 -19.06
C ARG A 133 5.43 -14.74 -18.33
N CYS A 134 4.25 -14.56 -18.88
CA CYS A 134 3.04 -15.26 -18.54
C CYS A 134 2.47 -15.69 -19.88
N GLU A 135 2.76 -16.92 -20.30
CA GLU A 135 2.30 -17.42 -21.59
C GLU A 135 1.03 -18.23 -21.39
N ASP A 136 -0.04 -17.86 -22.09
CA ASP A 136 -1.34 -18.55 -21.99
C ASP A 136 -1.21 -20.06 -22.21
N ALA A 137 -0.34 -20.47 -23.14
CA ALA A 137 -0.07 -21.89 -23.40
C ALA A 137 0.48 -22.63 -22.17
N ASN A 138 1.40 -22.01 -21.42
CA ASN A 138 1.96 -22.58 -20.20
C ASN A 138 0.91 -22.67 -19.09
N ILE A 139 0.07 -21.65 -18.98
CA ILE A 139 -1.04 -21.62 -18.02
C ILE A 139 -2.05 -22.74 -18.33
N GLN A 140 -2.45 -22.91 -19.59
CA GLN A 140 -3.38 -23.96 -19.97
C GLN A 140 -2.78 -25.37 -19.78
N LEU A 141 -1.48 -25.54 -20.03
CA LEU A 141 -0.78 -26.78 -19.72
C LEU A 141 -0.77 -27.07 -18.21
N TYR A 142 -0.50 -26.07 -17.38
CA TYR A 142 -0.49 -26.25 -15.93
C TYR A 142 -1.89 -26.46 -15.36
N LYS A 143 -2.90 -25.77 -15.89
CA LYS A 143 -4.33 -26.03 -15.60
C LYS A 143 -4.67 -27.50 -15.86
N THR A 144 -4.28 -28.03 -17.02
CA THR A 144 -4.49 -29.45 -17.36
C THR A 144 -3.79 -30.38 -16.37
N TYR A 145 -2.59 -30.03 -15.91
CA TYR A 145 -1.88 -30.79 -14.87
C TYR A 145 -2.64 -30.80 -13.53
N VAL A 146 -3.17 -29.64 -13.11
CA VAL A 146 -3.95 -29.50 -11.87
C VAL A 146 -5.28 -30.26 -11.94
N GLU A 147 -5.97 -30.23 -13.08
CA GLU A 147 -7.17 -31.03 -13.34
C GLU A 147 -6.86 -32.53 -13.27
N ALA A 148 -5.74 -32.97 -13.84
CA ALA A 148 -5.29 -34.36 -13.76
C ALA A 148 -4.97 -34.80 -12.32
N LEU A 149 -4.36 -33.93 -11.51
CA LEU A 149 -4.15 -34.17 -10.07
C LEU A 149 -5.49 -34.38 -9.36
N THR A 150 -6.46 -33.50 -9.60
CA THR A 150 -7.80 -33.57 -8.99
C THR A 150 -8.54 -34.84 -9.40
N ALA A 151 -8.41 -35.26 -10.67
CA ALA A 151 -9.03 -36.48 -11.20
C ALA A 151 -8.25 -37.77 -10.88
N ASN A 152 -7.07 -37.68 -10.25
CA ASN A 152 -6.14 -38.80 -10.03
C ASN A 152 -5.72 -39.54 -11.32
N GLU A 153 -5.51 -38.81 -12.42
CA GLU A 153 -5.11 -39.36 -13.71
C GLU A 153 -3.59 -39.59 -13.80
N THR A 154 -3.11 -40.68 -13.21
CA THR A 154 -1.66 -41.00 -13.07
C THR A 154 -0.86 -40.88 -14.38
N SER A 155 -1.42 -41.28 -15.52
CA SER A 155 -0.71 -41.17 -16.82
C SER A 155 -0.45 -39.72 -17.19
N LYS A 156 -1.45 -38.84 -17.03
CA LYS A 156 -1.37 -37.43 -17.39
C LYS A 156 -0.51 -36.64 -16.41
N ILE A 157 -0.62 -36.97 -15.12
CA ILE A 157 0.27 -36.44 -14.07
C ILE A 157 1.73 -36.72 -14.42
N ASN A 158 2.07 -37.97 -14.77
CA ASN A 158 3.44 -38.34 -15.12
C ASN A 158 3.94 -37.66 -16.42
N GLU A 159 3.07 -37.50 -17.42
CA GLU A 159 3.36 -36.79 -18.66
C GLU A 159 3.72 -35.32 -18.42
N LEU A 160 2.98 -34.64 -17.54
CA LEU A 160 3.09 -33.20 -17.32
C LEU A 160 3.94 -32.81 -16.10
N LYS A 161 4.46 -33.78 -15.33
CA LYS A 161 5.23 -33.53 -14.11
C LYS A 161 6.43 -32.59 -14.29
N TYR A 162 7.02 -32.56 -15.49
CA TYR A 162 8.15 -31.68 -15.79
C TYR A 162 7.81 -30.18 -15.65
N LEU A 163 6.54 -29.80 -15.77
CA LEU A 163 6.06 -28.42 -15.66
C LEU A 163 6.37 -27.79 -14.28
N GLU A 164 6.46 -28.61 -13.23
CA GLU A 164 6.80 -28.14 -11.87
C GLU A 164 8.13 -27.39 -11.82
N ASN A 165 9.07 -27.69 -12.72
CA ASN A 165 10.39 -27.05 -12.73
C ASN A 165 10.63 -26.14 -13.95
N SER A 166 9.69 -26.09 -14.90
CA SER A 166 9.85 -25.30 -16.13
C SER A 166 9.02 -24.02 -16.16
N LEU A 167 7.96 -23.93 -15.37
CA LEU A 167 7.06 -22.78 -15.37
C LEU A 167 7.38 -21.78 -14.25
N THR A 168 7.07 -20.52 -14.52
CA THR A 168 7.15 -19.44 -13.52
C THR A 168 6.14 -19.65 -12.41
N THR A 169 6.39 -19.04 -11.25
CA THR A 169 5.44 -19.07 -10.13
C THR A 169 4.10 -18.45 -10.49
N LEU A 170 4.08 -17.38 -11.29
CA LEU A 170 2.84 -16.71 -11.70
C LEU A 170 1.99 -17.60 -12.60
N GLU A 171 2.59 -18.26 -13.60
CA GLU A 171 1.89 -19.22 -14.47
C GLU A 171 1.30 -20.39 -13.66
N LYS A 172 2.05 -20.89 -12.65
CA LYS A 172 1.56 -21.96 -11.78
C LYS A 172 0.39 -21.50 -10.91
N ILE A 173 0.46 -20.28 -10.36
CA ILE A 173 -0.64 -19.70 -9.58
C ILE A 173 -1.90 -19.59 -10.43
N ILE A 174 -1.81 -18.96 -11.60
CA ILE A 174 -2.96 -18.78 -12.50
C ILE A 174 -3.49 -20.14 -12.96
N GLY A 175 -2.61 -21.06 -13.37
CA GLY A 175 -3.03 -22.41 -13.78
C GLY A 175 -3.69 -23.21 -12.65
N THR A 176 -3.24 -23.04 -11.40
CA THR A 176 -3.89 -23.64 -10.21
C THR A 176 -5.29 -23.06 -10.00
N ILE A 177 -5.43 -21.74 -10.10
CA ILE A 177 -6.72 -21.07 -9.93
C ILE A 177 -7.69 -21.58 -11.01
N LEU A 178 -7.29 -21.54 -12.28
CA LEU A 178 -8.14 -21.98 -13.39
C LEU A 178 -8.45 -23.48 -13.39
N GLY A 179 -7.60 -24.31 -12.76
CA GLY A 179 -7.76 -25.76 -12.67
C GLY A 179 -8.53 -26.24 -11.43
N THR A 180 -8.98 -25.31 -10.57
CA THR A 180 -9.71 -25.60 -9.33
C THR A 180 -10.95 -24.70 -9.22
N GLU A 181 -11.66 -24.79 -8.09
CA GLU A 181 -12.80 -23.92 -7.79
C GLU A 181 -12.38 -22.53 -7.27
N MET A 182 -11.07 -22.25 -7.16
CA MET A 182 -10.54 -20.95 -6.80
C MET A 182 -10.81 -19.92 -7.90
N ASN A 183 -10.95 -18.66 -7.51
CA ASN A 183 -11.23 -17.56 -8.45
C ASN A 183 -10.58 -16.24 -8.04
N ALA A 184 -9.72 -16.25 -7.01
CA ALA A 184 -9.18 -15.03 -6.46
C ALA A 184 -7.78 -15.19 -5.86
N VAL A 185 -7.12 -14.06 -5.64
CA VAL A 185 -5.84 -13.97 -4.95
C VAL A 185 -5.89 -12.89 -3.87
N VAL A 186 -5.21 -13.15 -2.76
CA VAL A 186 -4.91 -12.12 -1.75
C VAL A 186 -3.43 -11.76 -1.85
N LEU A 187 -3.15 -10.48 -2.04
CA LEU A 187 -1.80 -9.91 -2.09
C LEU A 187 -1.62 -8.95 -0.91
N ASN A 188 -0.52 -9.08 -0.19
CA ASN A 188 -0.16 -8.05 0.78
C ASN A 188 0.12 -6.74 0.07
N ILE A 189 -0.54 -5.68 0.49
CA ILE A 189 -0.20 -4.28 0.24
C ILE A 189 0.75 -3.78 1.35
N LYS A 190 0.41 -4.16 2.59
CA LYS A 190 1.23 -3.98 3.78
C LYS A 190 1.40 -5.32 4.49
N SER A 191 2.64 -5.83 4.51
CA SER A 191 2.99 -7.11 5.10
C SER A 191 2.95 -7.08 6.64
N GLY A 192 3.01 -8.26 7.28
CA GLY A 192 2.89 -8.40 8.74
C GLY A 192 4.00 -7.71 9.56
N ASP A 193 5.11 -7.36 8.91
CA ASP A 193 6.21 -6.56 9.45
C ASP A 193 6.03 -5.04 9.23
N GLY A 194 4.99 -4.63 8.52
CA GLY A 194 4.74 -3.25 8.12
C GLY A 194 5.29 -2.84 6.76
N ALA A 195 5.96 -3.76 6.04
CA ALA A 195 6.57 -3.42 4.76
C ALA A 195 5.52 -3.16 3.68
N ILE A 196 5.66 -2.02 2.99
CA ILE A 196 4.87 -1.68 1.80
C ILE A 196 5.39 -2.47 0.59
N THR A 197 4.50 -3.14 -0.11
CA THR A 197 4.87 -4.08 -1.18
C THR A 197 4.65 -3.53 -2.59
N ILE A 198 3.91 -2.44 -2.74
CA ILE A 198 3.61 -1.79 -4.03
C ILE A 198 4.09 -0.33 -4.01
N PRO A 199 4.34 0.30 -5.17
CA PRO A 199 4.62 1.73 -5.22
C PRO A 199 3.45 2.54 -4.65
N MET A 200 3.76 3.53 -3.82
CA MET A 200 2.80 4.47 -3.22
C MET A 200 3.32 5.91 -3.31
N GLN A 201 2.43 6.89 -3.30
CA GLN A 201 2.75 8.31 -3.48
C GLN A 201 2.33 9.17 -2.28
N ALA A 202 1.42 8.71 -1.42
CA ALA A 202 1.03 9.39 -0.19
C ALA A 202 2.28 9.73 0.65
N GLU A 203 2.41 11.01 1.02
CA GLU A 203 3.60 11.53 1.72
C GLU A 203 3.85 10.79 3.03
N CYS A 204 2.78 10.54 3.80
CA CYS A 204 2.84 9.78 5.06
C CYS A 204 3.46 8.39 4.92
N ILE A 205 3.37 7.78 3.73
CA ILE A 205 3.93 6.45 3.43
C ILE A 205 5.36 6.56 2.92
N THR A 206 5.59 7.47 1.96
CA THR A 206 6.91 7.63 1.34
C THR A 206 7.99 8.05 2.33
N GLN A 207 7.63 8.74 3.42
CA GLN A 207 8.57 9.10 4.50
C GLN A 207 9.00 7.92 5.39
N ILE A 208 8.20 6.85 5.46
CA ILE A 208 8.47 5.67 6.29
C ILE A 208 9.14 4.58 5.46
N GLN A 209 8.72 4.44 4.20
CA GLN A 209 9.14 3.36 3.32
C GLN A 209 10.66 3.36 3.13
N SER A 210 11.33 2.40 3.76
CA SER A 210 12.79 2.25 3.69
C SER A 210 13.27 1.30 2.60
N GLU A 211 12.40 0.38 2.15
CA GLU A 211 12.71 -0.66 1.17
C GLU A 211 11.95 -0.45 -0.14
N PRO A 212 12.55 -0.80 -1.30
CA PRO A 212 11.85 -0.74 -2.57
C PRO A 212 10.64 -1.68 -2.57
N PRO A 213 9.56 -1.32 -3.27
CA PRO A 213 8.36 -2.16 -3.30
C PRO A 213 8.66 -3.50 -3.98
N ARG A 214 8.05 -4.56 -3.44
CA ARG A 214 8.20 -5.94 -3.91
C ARG A 214 7.56 -6.15 -5.29
N PHE A 215 6.56 -5.34 -5.64
CA PHE A 215 5.80 -5.37 -6.89
C PHE A 215 5.86 -4.02 -7.62
N ASN A 216 7.00 -3.72 -8.26
CA ASN A 216 7.19 -2.44 -8.97
C ASN A 216 6.16 -2.19 -10.09
N ASP A 217 5.70 -3.23 -10.79
CA ASP A 217 4.67 -3.12 -11.84
C ASP A 217 3.37 -3.81 -11.39
N ILE A 218 2.78 -3.28 -10.31
CA ILE A 218 1.53 -3.79 -9.77
C ILE A 218 0.40 -3.74 -10.80
N LYS A 219 0.39 -2.72 -11.67
CA LYS A 219 -0.62 -2.58 -12.73
C LYS A 219 -0.59 -3.77 -13.69
N PHE A 220 0.60 -4.16 -14.18
CA PHE A 220 0.72 -5.35 -15.03
C PHE A 220 0.21 -6.61 -14.33
N LEU A 221 0.53 -6.79 -13.05
CA LEU A 221 0.11 -7.97 -12.28
C LEU A 221 -1.42 -8.02 -12.14
N LEU A 222 -2.05 -6.91 -11.78
CA LEU A 222 -3.51 -6.80 -11.65
C LEU A 222 -4.21 -6.96 -13.00
N ASP A 223 -3.71 -6.32 -14.07
CA ASP A 223 -4.22 -6.49 -15.43
C ASP A 223 -4.12 -7.96 -15.87
N THR A 224 -3.04 -8.66 -15.51
CA THR A 224 -2.87 -10.09 -15.79
C THR A 224 -3.95 -10.91 -15.09
N PHE A 225 -4.15 -10.73 -13.78
CA PHE A 225 -5.21 -11.45 -13.05
C PHE A 225 -6.60 -11.14 -13.61
N LYS A 226 -6.89 -9.88 -13.91
CA LYS A 226 -8.15 -9.43 -14.50
C LYS A 226 -8.42 -10.08 -15.86
N ASN A 227 -7.41 -10.21 -16.72
CA ASN A 227 -7.55 -10.88 -18.02
C ASN A 227 -7.94 -12.37 -17.89
N TYR A 228 -7.62 -13.00 -16.77
CA TYR A 228 -8.02 -14.36 -16.43
C TYR A 228 -9.31 -14.45 -15.61
N GLY A 229 -9.98 -13.32 -15.34
CA GLY A 229 -11.17 -13.26 -14.49
C GLY A 229 -10.90 -13.59 -13.03
N ILE A 230 -9.67 -13.34 -12.55
CA ILE A 230 -9.25 -13.61 -11.18
C ILE A 230 -9.44 -12.34 -10.35
N TYR A 231 -10.23 -12.46 -9.29
CA TYR A 231 -10.51 -11.36 -8.35
C TYR A 231 -9.31 -11.08 -7.44
N THR A 232 -9.03 -9.80 -7.18
CA THR A 232 -7.82 -9.36 -6.48
C THR A 232 -8.15 -8.66 -5.16
N ILE A 233 -7.61 -9.20 -4.07
CA ILE A 233 -7.78 -8.67 -2.72
C ILE A 233 -6.46 -8.08 -2.24
N GLY A 234 -6.45 -6.78 -1.94
CA GLY A 234 -5.32 -6.09 -1.34
C GLY A 234 -5.40 -6.15 0.18
N ARG A 235 -4.53 -6.94 0.82
CA ARG A 235 -4.46 -7.08 2.28
C ARG A 235 -3.59 -5.99 2.90
N VAL A 236 -4.17 -5.22 3.82
CA VAL A 236 -3.51 -4.20 4.63
C VAL A 236 -3.43 -4.70 6.07
N THR A 237 -2.25 -5.16 6.50
CA THR A 237 -2.00 -5.43 7.93
C THR A 237 -2.06 -4.10 8.67
N SER A 238 -2.95 -3.90 9.63
CA SER A 238 -3.22 -2.56 10.18
C SER A 238 -2.36 -2.22 11.40
N PHE A 239 -2.62 -2.81 12.57
CA PHE A 239 -2.00 -2.39 13.84
C PHE A 239 -0.81 -3.27 14.30
N GLN A 240 -0.65 -4.48 13.74
CA GLN A 240 0.62 -5.21 13.82
C GLN A 240 1.58 -4.64 12.77
N ASP A 241 2.28 -3.57 13.11
CA ASP A 241 3.21 -2.88 12.21
C ASP A 241 4.49 -2.50 12.95
N ASP A 242 5.51 -3.36 12.85
CA ASP A 242 6.80 -3.16 13.50
C ASP A 242 7.64 -2.07 12.81
N THR A 243 7.44 -1.87 11.50
CA THR A 243 8.13 -0.82 10.71
C THR A 243 7.68 0.57 11.14
N LEU A 244 6.37 0.83 11.16
CA LEU A 244 5.81 2.09 11.62
C LEU A 244 6.01 2.29 13.12
N ALA A 245 5.92 1.23 13.92
CA ALA A 245 6.20 1.34 15.35
C ALA A 245 7.64 1.81 15.63
N LYS A 246 8.61 1.50 14.77
CA LYS A 246 10.02 1.95 14.91
C LYS A 246 10.29 3.32 14.30
N PHE A 247 9.37 3.84 13.49
CA PHE A 247 9.52 5.13 12.83
C PHE A 247 9.49 6.28 13.84
N ASN A 248 10.20 7.37 13.52
CA ASN A 248 10.24 8.63 14.27
C ASN A 248 10.33 8.44 15.80
N GLU A 249 11.37 7.75 16.25
CA GLU A 249 11.63 7.49 17.68
C GLU A 249 10.48 6.79 18.43
N TYR A 250 9.79 5.87 17.76
CA TYR A 250 8.68 5.11 18.33
C TYR A 250 7.52 5.98 18.82
N GLN A 251 7.27 7.09 18.12
CA GLN A 251 6.18 8.01 18.45
C GLN A 251 4.82 7.30 18.42
N HIS A 252 4.61 6.43 17.44
CA HIS A 252 3.33 5.75 17.16
C HIS A 252 3.24 4.35 17.77
N ALA A 253 4.24 3.91 18.54
CA ALA A 253 4.26 2.58 19.14
C ALA A 253 3.47 2.51 20.44
N ILE A 254 2.90 1.34 20.71
CA ILE A 254 2.41 0.99 22.05
C ILE A 254 3.60 0.99 23.02
N LYS A 255 3.45 1.71 24.14
CA LYS A 255 4.47 1.80 25.20
C LYS A 255 3.97 1.14 26.48
N ASN A 256 4.89 0.57 27.24
CA ASN A 256 4.66 0.14 28.62
C ASN A 256 4.54 1.37 29.55
N PRO A 257 4.02 1.20 30.78
CA PRO A 257 3.92 2.29 31.76
C PRO A 257 5.25 2.98 32.10
N ASP A 258 6.38 2.27 31.96
CA ASP A 258 7.72 2.79 32.19
C ASP A 258 8.32 3.55 30.99
N GLY A 259 7.54 3.68 29.91
CA GLY A 259 7.93 4.34 28.66
C GLY A 259 8.72 3.45 27.69
N SER A 260 9.06 2.22 28.06
CA SER A 260 9.68 1.26 27.13
C SER A 260 8.69 0.77 26.08
N ILE A 261 9.18 0.27 24.95
CA ILE A 261 8.31 -0.24 23.88
C ILE A 261 7.66 -1.54 24.30
N TRP A 262 6.34 -1.65 24.11
CA TRP A 262 5.64 -2.90 24.31
C TRP A 262 5.96 -3.84 23.14
N LEU A 263 6.35 -5.07 23.46
CA LEU A 263 6.71 -6.09 22.47
C LEU A 263 5.87 -7.34 22.70
N ASP A 264 5.39 -7.93 21.60
CA ASP A 264 4.72 -9.22 21.64
C ASP A 264 5.71 -10.37 21.94
N ASP A 265 5.21 -11.60 22.00
CA ASP A 265 6.04 -12.76 22.31
C ASP A 265 7.07 -13.09 21.20
N ASN A 266 6.88 -12.57 19.99
CA ASN A 266 7.84 -12.64 18.88
C ASN A 266 8.86 -11.49 18.91
N ARG A 267 8.75 -10.59 19.89
CA ARG A 267 9.54 -9.35 20.04
C ARG A 267 9.27 -8.32 18.94
N SER A 268 8.08 -8.34 18.34
CA SER A 268 7.63 -7.32 17.41
C SER A 268 6.93 -6.19 18.15
N ALA A 269 7.22 -4.96 17.75
CA ALA A 269 6.48 -3.79 18.22
C ALA A 269 5.15 -3.67 17.47
N TRP A 270 4.18 -3.04 18.12
CA TRP A 270 2.86 -2.76 17.57
C TRP A 270 2.60 -1.27 17.62
N VAL A 271 1.82 -0.78 16.67
CA VAL A 271 1.39 0.62 16.65
C VAL A 271 0.13 0.81 17.48
N ASP A 272 -0.03 2.02 18.01
CA ASP A 272 -1.17 2.35 18.83
C ASP A 272 -2.43 2.58 17.98
N ALA A 273 -3.48 1.78 18.21
CA ALA A 273 -4.74 1.94 17.50
C ALA A 273 -5.51 3.20 17.95
N TYR A 274 -5.22 3.76 19.13
CA TYR A 274 -5.79 5.06 19.54
C TYR A 274 -5.17 6.25 18.80
N ASP A 275 -4.05 6.05 18.10
CA ASP A 275 -3.38 7.11 17.36
C ASP A 275 -4.05 7.34 16.00
N GLU A 276 -4.75 8.48 15.86
CA GLU A 276 -5.42 8.87 14.61
C GLU A 276 -4.45 8.98 13.43
N TRP A 277 -3.17 9.29 13.67
CA TRP A 277 -2.16 9.33 12.61
C TRP A 277 -1.96 7.92 12.01
N VAL A 278 -1.87 6.90 12.88
CA VAL A 278 -1.74 5.48 12.47
C VAL A 278 -2.98 5.02 11.72
N GLN A 279 -4.17 5.41 12.18
CA GLN A 279 -5.43 5.11 11.50
C GLN A 279 -5.45 5.71 10.07
N ASN A 280 -5.13 7.00 9.95
CA ASN A 280 -5.09 7.69 8.66
C ASN A 280 -4.00 7.15 7.72
N TYR A 281 -2.84 6.72 8.26
CA TYR A 281 -1.80 6.03 7.50
C TYR A 281 -2.29 4.73 6.85
N ASN A 282 -2.98 3.88 7.62
CA ASN A 282 -3.54 2.64 7.10
C ASN A 282 -4.66 2.90 6.07
N ILE A 283 -5.48 3.94 6.27
CA ILE A 283 -6.50 4.37 5.30
C ILE A 283 -5.85 4.90 4.01
N ALA A 284 -4.76 5.66 4.10
CA ALA A 284 -4.03 6.13 2.92
C ALA A 284 -3.47 4.96 2.10
N ALA A 285 -2.87 3.96 2.77
CA ALA A 285 -2.38 2.75 2.11
C ALA A 285 -3.51 1.98 1.40
N ALA A 286 -4.68 1.89 2.03
CA ALA A 286 -5.88 1.29 1.44
C ALA A 286 -6.38 2.06 0.21
N LYS A 287 -6.42 3.40 0.27
CA LYS A 287 -6.79 4.26 -0.86
C LYS A 287 -5.84 4.08 -2.04
N GLU A 288 -4.52 4.01 -1.79
CA GLU A 288 -3.49 3.78 -2.82
C GLU A 288 -3.65 2.40 -3.49
N ALA A 289 -3.94 1.36 -2.70
CA ALA A 289 -4.25 0.04 -3.26
C ALA A 289 -5.53 0.03 -4.09
N ALA A 290 -6.58 0.71 -3.63
CA ALA A 290 -7.84 0.83 -4.38
C ALA A 290 -7.63 1.62 -5.69
N LEU A 291 -6.76 2.63 -5.68
CA LEU A 291 -6.36 3.40 -6.85
C LEU A 291 -5.50 2.56 -7.83
N ALA A 292 -4.65 1.67 -7.31
CA ALA A 292 -3.84 0.77 -8.12
C ALA A 292 -4.68 -0.24 -8.93
N GLY A 293 -5.92 -0.51 -8.50
CA GLY A 293 -6.90 -1.31 -9.25
C GLY A 293 -7.31 -2.62 -8.60
N PHE A 294 -7.06 -2.81 -7.30
CA PHE A 294 -7.58 -3.94 -6.55
C PHE A 294 -9.11 -3.93 -6.50
N ASP A 295 -9.73 -5.11 -6.57
CA ASP A 295 -11.19 -5.27 -6.50
C ASP A 295 -11.73 -5.10 -5.07
N GLU A 296 -10.92 -5.50 -4.10
CA GLU A 296 -11.22 -5.47 -2.67
C GLU A 296 -10.04 -5.04 -1.83
N ILE A 297 -10.32 -4.30 -0.77
CA ILE A 297 -9.36 -4.04 0.30
C ILE A 297 -9.76 -4.84 1.54
N ASN A 298 -8.85 -5.68 2.00
CA ASN A 298 -9.00 -6.44 3.23
C ASN A 298 -8.11 -5.84 4.32
N PHE A 299 -8.70 -5.52 5.47
CA PHE A 299 -7.96 -5.08 6.64
C PHE A 299 -7.70 -6.26 7.58
N ASP A 300 -6.44 -6.65 7.73
CA ASP A 300 -6.01 -7.66 8.69
C ASP A 300 -5.36 -7.00 9.91
N TYR A 301 -5.29 -7.71 11.02
CA TYR A 301 -4.77 -7.22 12.30
C TYR A 301 -5.44 -5.91 12.74
N VAL A 302 -6.74 -5.79 12.48
CA VAL A 302 -7.62 -4.72 12.99
C VAL A 302 -8.02 -5.01 14.42
N ARG A 303 -7.03 -5.02 15.30
CA ARG A 303 -7.15 -5.41 16.69
C ARG A 303 -5.96 -4.92 17.50
N PHE A 304 -6.13 -4.92 18.81
CA PHE A 304 -5.03 -4.75 19.76
C PHE A 304 -4.21 -6.04 19.89
N PRO A 305 -2.99 -5.97 20.47
CA PRO A 305 -2.19 -7.16 20.74
C PRO A 305 -2.93 -8.17 21.62
N GLU A 306 -2.44 -9.41 21.67
CA GLU A 306 -3.04 -10.47 22.47
C GLU A 306 -2.08 -11.04 23.51
N GLY A 307 -2.57 -12.01 24.28
CA GLY A 307 -1.77 -12.77 25.23
C GLY A 307 -1.77 -12.18 26.64
N ARG A 308 -1.19 -12.94 27.58
CA ARG A 308 -1.28 -12.65 29.02
C ARG A 308 -0.75 -11.26 29.38
N LYS A 309 0.38 -10.86 28.79
CA LYS A 309 1.00 -9.55 29.02
C LYS A 309 0.06 -8.42 28.64
N TRP A 310 -0.55 -8.50 27.45
CA TRP A 310 -1.53 -7.52 27.01
C TRP A 310 -2.78 -7.53 27.90
N GLY A 311 -3.35 -8.70 28.17
CA GLY A 311 -4.56 -8.81 29.00
C GLY A 311 -4.41 -8.17 30.38
N THR A 312 -3.24 -8.28 31.02
CA THR A 312 -2.95 -7.61 32.29
C THR A 312 -2.76 -6.09 32.15
N TYR A 313 -2.23 -5.63 31.02
CA TYR A 313 -1.94 -4.22 30.78
C TYR A 313 -3.16 -3.45 30.25
N TYR A 314 -4.05 -4.11 29.52
CA TYR A 314 -5.16 -3.51 28.79
C TYR A 314 -5.99 -2.51 29.60
N GLN A 315 -6.35 -2.84 30.85
CA GLN A 315 -7.17 -1.93 31.67
C GLN A 315 -6.48 -0.60 31.95
N GLN A 316 -5.19 -0.65 32.29
CA GLN A 316 -4.40 0.56 32.50
C GLN A 316 -4.21 1.31 31.19
N TYR A 317 -4.01 0.59 30.08
CA TYR A 317 -3.89 1.17 28.75
C TYR A 317 -5.18 1.92 28.36
N MET A 318 -6.34 1.30 28.53
CA MET A 318 -7.64 1.92 28.27
C MET A 318 -7.84 3.20 29.11
N GLN A 319 -7.44 3.20 30.37
CA GLN A 319 -7.55 4.37 31.27
C GLN A 319 -6.71 5.55 30.80
N ILE A 320 -5.47 5.32 30.31
CA ILE A 320 -4.64 6.42 29.78
C ILE A 320 -5.21 7.01 28.49
N HIS A 321 -6.08 6.27 27.78
CA HIS A 321 -6.82 6.71 26.61
C HIS A 321 -8.26 7.13 26.94
N GLY A 322 -8.52 7.55 28.18
CA GLY A 322 -9.81 8.16 28.56
C GLY A 322 -10.97 7.17 28.69
N ASP A 323 -10.67 5.91 29.03
CA ASP A 323 -11.65 4.82 29.23
C ASP A 323 -12.44 4.44 27.96
N ILE A 324 -11.98 4.86 26.77
CA ILE A 324 -12.57 4.44 25.49
C ILE A 324 -12.24 2.97 25.27
N ARG A 325 -13.24 2.15 24.92
CA ARG A 325 -13.03 0.71 24.75
C ARG A 325 -12.34 0.38 23.42
N SER A 326 -11.55 -0.69 23.41
CA SER A 326 -10.88 -1.16 22.20
C SER A 326 -11.83 -1.49 21.04
N ASP A 327 -13.01 -2.04 21.30
CA ASP A 327 -14.01 -2.34 20.26
C ASP A 327 -14.58 -1.07 19.64
N GLU A 328 -14.73 0.00 20.42
CA GLU A 328 -15.16 1.31 19.90
C GLU A 328 -14.10 1.90 18.97
N ILE A 329 -12.80 1.78 19.31
CA ILE A 329 -11.69 2.24 18.45
C ILE A 329 -11.61 1.46 17.15
N ILE A 330 -11.64 0.13 17.21
CA ILE A 330 -11.54 -0.72 16.01
C ILE A 330 -12.77 -0.52 15.12
N HIS A 331 -13.98 -0.43 15.71
CA HIS A 331 -15.20 -0.13 14.95
C HIS A 331 -15.10 1.25 14.28
N GLY A 332 -14.67 2.28 15.01
CA GLY A 332 -14.48 3.63 14.49
C GLY A 332 -13.53 3.64 13.30
N PHE A 333 -12.36 3.05 13.46
CA PHE A 333 -11.38 2.89 12.38
C PHE A 333 -11.96 2.19 11.14
N LEU A 334 -12.62 1.04 11.31
CA LEU A 334 -13.20 0.30 10.20
C LEU A 334 -14.32 1.08 9.49
N LYS A 335 -15.13 1.82 10.25
CA LYS A 335 -16.16 2.71 9.70
C LYS A 335 -15.53 3.83 8.88
N ASP A 336 -14.50 4.49 9.41
CA ASP A 336 -13.83 5.59 8.72
C ASP A 336 -13.10 5.10 7.46
N ALA A 337 -12.45 3.93 7.54
CA ALA A 337 -11.85 3.27 6.38
C ALA A 337 -12.89 2.93 5.30
N TYR A 338 -14.04 2.39 5.69
CA TYR A 338 -15.13 2.08 4.76
C TYR A 338 -15.66 3.35 4.06
N GLU A 339 -15.91 4.43 4.81
CA GLU A 339 -16.36 5.71 4.25
C GLU A 339 -15.31 6.32 3.30
N ALA A 340 -14.03 6.28 3.70
CA ALA A 340 -12.92 6.81 2.92
C ALA A 340 -12.71 6.07 1.58
N LEU A 341 -13.08 4.79 1.51
CA LEU A 341 -12.96 3.95 0.31
C LEU A 341 -14.17 4.03 -0.63
N LYS A 342 -15.32 4.56 -0.20
CA LYS A 342 -16.52 4.68 -1.06
C LYS A 342 -16.25 5.33 -2.42
N PRO A 343 -15.47 6.44 -2.52
CA PRO A 343 -15.19 7.07 -3.80
C PRO A 343 -14.35 6.23 -4.77
N TYR A 344 -13.68 5.19 -4.28
CA TYR A 344 -12.86 4.28 -5.08
C TYR A 344 -13.64 3.07 -5.59
N ASN A 345 -14.89 2.89 -5.14
CA ASN A 345 -15.82 1.87 -5.63
C ASN A 345 -15.29 0.42 -5.55
N VAL A 346 -14.65 0.08 -4.43
CA VAL A 346 -14.10 -1.26 -4.14
C VAL A 346 -14.90 -1.98 -3.07
N ASN A 347 -14.75 -3.31 -2.98
CA ASN A 347 -15.20 -4.07 -1.81
C ASN A 347 -14.27 -3.82 -0.61
N VAL A 348 -14.81 -3.98 0.60
CA VAL A 348 -14.06 -3.81 1.85
C VAL A 348 -14.39 -4.99 2.75
N SER A 349 -13.35 -5.65 3.26
CA SER A 349 -13.45 -6.74 4.22
C SER A 349 -12.46 -6.56 5.36
N ALA A 350 -12.62 -7.35 6.42
CA ALA A 350 -11.73 -7.33 7.57
C ALA A 350 -11.60 -8.73 8.19
N ASP A 351 -10.39 -9.05 8.64
CA ASP A 351 -10.11 -10.34 9.28
C ASP A 351 -10.37 -10.25 10.78
N ILE A 352 -11.33 -11.07 11.24
CA ILE A 352 -11.65 -11.22 12.65
C ILE A 352 -10.85 -12.40 13.21
N PHE A 353 -10.26 -12.21 14.38
CA PHE A 353 -9.45 -13.23 15.03
C PHE A 353 -10.32 -14.41 15.45
N GLY A 354 -9.98 -15.62 15.00
CA GLY A 354 -10.86 -16.80 15.11
C GLY A 354 -11.30 -17.17 16.53
N LEU A 355 -10.56 -16.76 17.58
CA LEU A 355 -10.96 -16.98 18.96
C LEU A 355 -12.15 -16.12 19.41
N VAL A 356 -12.34 -14.94 18.80
CA VAL A 356 -13.43 -14.01 19.09
C VAL A 356 -14.79 -14.67 18.82
N ALA A 357 -14.89 -15.40 17.71
CA ALA A 357 -16.11 -16.12 17.34
C ALA A 357 -16.57 -17.15 18.40
N ARG A 358 -15.69 -17.54 19.33
CA ARG A 358 -15.99 -18.47 20.42
C ARG A 358 -16.12 -17.78 21.79
N GLN A 359 -15.52 -16.62 21.97
CA GLN A 359 -15.33 -15.99 23.30
C GLN A 359 -16.04 -14.64 23.43
N TRP A 360 -16.92 -14.27 22.48
CA TRP A 360 -17.57 -12.97 22.44
C TRP A 360 -18.31 -12.58 23.74
N ASP A 361 -18.81 -13.54 24.51
CA ASP A 361 -19.56 -13.35 25.77
C ASP A 361 -18.82 -13.85 27.03
N SER A 362 -17.53 -14.23 26.92
CA SER A 362 -16.78 -14.76 28.07
C SER A 362 -16.02 -13.69 28.85
N ASP A 363 -15.92 -13.87 30.17
CA ASP A 363 -15.07 -13.04 31.04
C ASP A 363 -13.57 -13.15 30.66
N ASP A 364 -13.19 -14.25 29.98
CA ASP A 364 -11.85 -14.54 29.48
C ASP A 364 -11.55 -13.93 28.10
N CYS A 365 -12.48 -13.13 27.55
CA CYS A 365 -12.31 -12.63 26.21
C CYS A 365 -11.06 -11.77 26.06
N LEU A 366 -10.37 -11.90 24.92
CA LEU A 366 -8.97 -11.47 24.74
C LEU A 366 -8.74 -9.95 24.80
N ARG A 367 -9.80 -9.13 24.89
CA ARG A 367 -9.78 -7.65 24.95
C ARG A 367 -8.91 -7.05 23.83
N ILE A 368 -9.13 -7.56 22.63
CA ILE A 368 -8.40 -7.17 21.41
C ILE A 368 -9.20 -6.21 20.52
N GLY A 369 -10.38 -5.76 20.95
CA GLY A 369 -11.21 -4.81 20.21
C GLY A 369 -12.08 -5.39 19.10
N GLN A 370 -12.39 -6.69 19.15
CA GLN A 370 -13.21 -7.36 18.13
C GLN A 370 -14.48 -8.02 18.70
N ASN A 371 -14.81 -7.74 19.97
CA ASN A 371 -15.90 -8.39 20.70
C ASN A 371 -17.23 -7.66 20.59
#